data_AF-A0A948H081-F1
#
_entry.id   AF-A0A948H081-F1
#
_cell.length_a   1.000
_cell.length_b   1.000
_cell.length_c   1.000
_cell.angle_alpha   90.00
_cell.angle_beta   90.00
_cell.angle_gamma   90.00
#
_symmetry.space_group_name_H-M   'P 1'
#
loop_
_entity.id
_entity.type
_entity.pdbx_description
1 polymer ?
#
loop_
_entity_poly.entity_id
_entity_poly.type
_entity_poly.pdbx_seq_one_letter_code
_entity_poly.pdbx_strand_id
1 'polypeptide(L)'
;MKSANFIYKVLSTFFFVGYLPFIPGTFGSLAGIAVYIPIKDSGIVYPIVLLGLLAVGLKSSSRAEAIFKQKDSPRIVIDEVCGMLLSLIFIPVSYINIIAAF
;
A
#
# COMPACT_ATOMS: atom_id res chain seq x y z
N MET A 1 -20.17 -14.85 0.18
CA MET A 1 -18.77 -15.32 0.08
C MET A 1 -17.98 -14.72 -1.09
N LYS A 2 -18.46 -14.76 -2.35
CA LYS A 2 -17.72 -14.20 -3.50
C LYS A 2 -17.45 -12.68 -3.41
N SER A 3 -18.45 -11.89 -2.98
CA SER A 3 -18.30 -10.42 -2.85
C SER A 3 -17.29 -9.99 -1.78
N ALA A 4 -17.31 -10.62 -0.60
CA ALA A 4 -16.32 -10.33 0.44
C ALA A 4 -14.88 -10.63 -0.02
N ASN A 5 -14.67 -11.74 -0.74
CA ASN A 5 -13.35 -12.08 -1.29
C ASN A 5 -12.87 -11.06 -2.32
N PHE A 6 -13.78 -10.48 -3.09
CA PHE A 6 -13.45 -9.41 -4.03
C PHE A 6 -12.94 -8.17 -3.29
N ILE A 7 -13.60 -7.74 -2.21
CA ILE A 7 -13.17 -6.60 -1.40
C ILE A 7 -11.76 -6.83 -0.85
N TYR A 8 -11.49 -7.99 -0.26
CA TYR A 8 -10.15 -8.29 0.27
C TYR A 8 -9.08 -8.27 -0.83
N LYS A 9 -9.38 -8.75 -2.04
CA LYS A 9 -8.46 -8.64 -3.18
C LYS A 9 -8.20 -7.18 -3.55
N VAL A 10 -9.25 -6.38 -3.71
CA VAL A 10 -9.10 -4.96 -4.08
C VAL A 10 -8.24 -4.23 -3.06
N LEU A 11 -8.49 -4.44 -1.76
CA LEU A 11 -7.75 -3.77 -0.69
C LEU A 11 -6.29 -4.25 -0.62
N SER A 12 -6.06 -5.55 -0.51
CA SER A 12 -4.71 -6.11 -0.35
C SER A 12 -3.81 -5.87 -1.57
N THR A 13 -4.37 -5.86 -2.78
CA THR A 13 -3.62 -5.59 -4.02
C THR A 13 -3.54 -4.12 -4.39
N PHE A 14 -4.03 -3.23 -3.50
CA PHE A 14 -4.17 -1.80 -3.72
C PHE A 14 -4.79 -1.46 -5.08
N PHE A 15 -6.09 -1.73 -5.23
CA PHE A 15 -6.85 -1.52 -6.47
C PHE A 15 -6.28 -2.27 -7.69
N PHE A 16 -5.85 -3.52 -7.49
CA PHE A 16 -5.27 -4.42 -8.50
C PHE A 16 -3.86 -4.05 -9.00
N VAL A 17 -3.20 -3.06 -8.40
CA VAL A 17 -1.79 -2.73 -8.66
C VAL A 17 -0.90 -3.96 -8.50
N GLY A 18 -1.15 -4.80 -7.49
CA GLY A 18 -0.39 -6.03 -7.26
C GLY A 18 -0.50 -7.10 -8.35
N TYR A 19 -1.35 -6.92 -9.37
CA TYR A 19 -1.39 -7.81 -10.55
C TYR A 19 -0.49 -7.34 -11.69
N LEU A 20 0.14 -6.16 -11.58
CA LEU A 20 1.06 -5.66 -12.58
C LEU A 20 2.29 -6.59 -12.71
N PRO A 21 2.85 -6.74 -13.92
CA PRO A 21 3.89 -7.74 -14.19
C PRO A 21 5.25 -7.36 -13.59
N PHE A 22 6.17 -8.33 -13.60
CA PHE A 22 7.59 -8.22 -13.20
C PHE A 22 7.84 -8.00 -11.71
N ILE A 23 7.51 -6.82 -11.17
CA ILE A 23 7.85 -6.44 -9.79
C ILE A 23 6.65 -5.71 -9.16
N PRO A 24 5.62 -6.46 -8.72
CA PRO A 24 4.42 -5.87 -8.12
C PRO A 24 4.74 -4.89 -6.98
N GLY A 25 5.74 -5.20 -6.14
CA GLY A 25 6.16 -4.33 -5.05
C GLY A 25 6.63 -2.95 -5.52
N THR A 26 7.33 -2.85 -6.66
CA THR A 26 7.71 -1.56 -7.26
C THR A 26 6.49 -0.74 -7.64
N PHE A 27 5.47 -1.38 -8.21
CA PHE A 27 4.21 -0.70 -8.51
C PHE A 27 3.42 -0.35 -7.24
N GLY A 28 3.52 -1.17 -6.19
CA GLY A 28 3.03 -0.87 -4.85
C GLY A 28 3.67 0.40 -4.28
N SER A 29 4.99 0.52 -4.34
CA SER A 29 5.71 1.73 -3.91
C SER A 29 5.36 2.94 -4.77
N LEU A 30 5.20 2.79 -6.09
CA LEU A 30 4.71 3.87 -6.97
C LEU A 30 3.29 4.31 -6.58
N ALA A 31 2.43 3.36 -6.22
CA ALA A 31 1.10 3.67 -5.71
C ALA A 31 1.18 4.38 -4.35
N GLY A 32 2.12 4.01 -3.49
CA GLY A 32 2.46 4.73 -2.26
C GLY A 32 2.85 6.19 -2.51
N ILE A 33 3.70 6.45 -3.51
CA ILE A 33 4.04 7.81 -3.95
C ILE A 33 2.79 8.55 -4.46
N ALA A 34 1.95 7.88 -5.25
CA ALA A 34 0.70 8.47 -5.75
C ALA A 34 -0.26 8.86 -4.62
N VAL A 35 -0.30 8.10 -3.52
CA VAL A 35 -1.04 8.44 -2.30
C VAL A 35 -0.34 9.56 -1.52
N TYR A 36 0.99 9.54 -1.43
CA TYR A 36 1.80 10.50 -0.70
C TYR A 36 1.62 11.93 -1.22
N ILE A 37 1.73 12.13 -2.55
CA ILE A 37 1.73 13.45 -3.19
C ILE A 37 0.56 14.35 -2.74
N PRO A 38 -0.71 13.91 -2.76
CA PRO A 38 -1.84 14.75 -2.35
C PRO A 38 -1.93 14.99 -0.83
N ILE A 39 -1.33 14.14 0.01
CA ILE A 39 -1.48 14.20 1.47
C ILE A 39 -0.24 14.72 2.21
N LYS A 40 0.91 14.85 1.54
CA LYS A 40 2.21 15.17 2.16
C LYS A 40 2.22 16.41 3.06
N ASP A 41 1.43 17.44 2.75
CA ASP A 41 1.37 18.70 3.52
C ASP A 41 0.07 18.84 4.34
N SER A 42 -0.70 17.75 4.49
CA SER A 42 -2.04 17.78 5.07
C SER A 42 -2.08 17.71 6.60
N GLY A 43 -0.94 17.84 7.28
CA GLY A 43 -0.83 17.81 8.74
C GLY A 43 -1.36 16.49 9.31
N ILE A 44 -2.39 16.56 10.16
CA ILE A 44 -2.98 15.40 10.84
C ILE A 44 -3.66 14.40 9.90
N VAL A 45 -4.04 14.82 8.69
CA VAL A 45 -4.69 13.92 7.72
C VAL A 45 -3.73 12.83 7.26
N TYR A 46 -2.44 13.15 7.10
CA TYR A 46 -1.40 12.18 6.72
C TYR A 46 -1.34 10.95 7.65
N PRO A 47 -1.09 11.10 8.97
CA PRO A 47 -1.03 9.96 9.88
C PRO A 47 -2.38 9.23 9.99
N ILE A 48 -3.52 9.92 9.86
CA ILE A 48 -4.83 9.27 9.84
C ILE A 48 -4.95 8.33 8.63
N VAL A 49 -4.56 8.79 7.44
CA VAL A 49 -4.57 7.96 6.22
C VAL A 49 -3.62 6.78 6.37
N LEU A 50 -2.39 7.01 6.85
CA LEU A 50 -1.42 5.95 7.09
C LEU A 50 -1.95 4.89 8.07
N LEU A 51 -2.48 5.31 9.22
CA LEU A 51 -3.05 4.39 10.21
C LEU A 51 -4.26 3.63 9.66
N GLY A 52 -5.10 4.29 8.87
CA GLY A 52 -6.23 3.66 8.19
C GLY A 52 -5.78 2.58 7.20
N LEU A 53 -4.78 2.88 6.37
CA LEU A 53 -4.20 1.92 5.42
C LEU A 53 -3.52 0.74 6.14
N LEU A 54 -2.76 0.99 7.20
CA LEU A 54 -2.17 -0.07 8.03
C LEU A 54 -3.24 -0.98 8.63
N ALA A 55 -4.31 -0.43 9.19
CA ALA A 55 -5.40 -1.22 9.75
C ALA A 55 -6.10 -2.08 8.68
N VAL A 56 -6.33 -1.51 7.49
CA VAL A 56 -6.89 -2.23 6.34
C VAL A 56 -5.95 -3.32 5.85
N GLY A 57 -4.65 -3.03 5.74
CA GLY A 57 -3.61 -3.97 5.32
C GLY A 57 -3.57 -5.16 6.26
N LEU A 58 -3.37 -4.92 7.56
CA LEU A 58 -3.33 -5.98 8.59
C LEU A 58 -4.57 -6.90 8.55
N LYS A 59 -5.76 -6.33 8.36
CA LYS A 59 -7.01 -7.11 8.29
C LYS A 59 -7.17 -7.85 6.96
N SER A 60 -6.71 -7.28 5.85
CA SER A 60 -6.95 -7.81 4.51
C SER A 60 -5.90 -8.82 4.05
N SER A 61 -4.64 -8.67 4.47
CA SER A 61 -3.53 -9.51 4.02
C SER A 61 -3.72 -10.99 4.38
N SER A 62 -4.02 -11.34 5.63
CA SER A 62 -4.23 -12.75 6.02
C SER A 62 -5.40 -13.41 5.27
N ARG A 63 -6.43 -12.63 4.93
CA ARG A 63 -7.55 -13.15 4.13
C ARG A 63 -7.16 -13.29 2.65
N ALA A 64 -6.37 -12.34 2.14
CA ALA A 64 -5.88 -12.35 0.77
C ALA A 64 -4.96 -13.54 0.50
N GLU A 65 -4.08 -13.91 1.44
CA GLU A 65 -3.24 -15.11 1.35
C GLU A 65 -4.09 -16.38 1.19
N ALA A 66 -5.14 -16.54 2.00
CA ALA A 66 -6.06 -17.67 1.90
C ALA A 66 -6.83 -17.67 0.56
N ILE A 67 -7.14 -16.50 0.01
CA ILE A 67 -7.80 -16.34 -1.29
C ILE A 67 -6.85 -16.67 -2.45
N PHE A 68 -5.59 -16.26 -2.36
CA PHE A 68 -4.56 -16.53 -3.36
C PHE A 68 -3.98 -17.95 -3.23
N LYS A 69 -4.22 -18.62 -2.11
CA LYS A 69 -3.64 -19.93 -1.76
C LYS A 69 -2.11 -19.90 -1.83
N GLN A 70 -1.55 -18.76 -1.47
CA GLN A 70 -0.11 -18.50 -1.49
C GLN A 70 0.22 -17.63 -0.29
N LYS A 71 1.07 -18.14 0.58
CA LYS A 71 1.65 -17.37 1.69
C LYS A 71 2.58 -16.30 1.12
N ASP A 72 2.56 -15.11 1.71
CA ASP A 72 3.39 -13.97 1.28
C ASP A 72 3.24 -13.72 -0.23
N SER A 73 1.98 -13.72 -0.72
CA SER A 73 1.72 -13.56 -2.15
C SER A 73 2.24 -12.20 -2.62
N PRO A 74 3.07 -12.14 -3.68
CA PRO A 74 3.63 -10.88 -4.18
C PRO A 74 2.56 -9.94 -4.74
N ARG A 75 1.30 -10.37 -4.82
CA ARG A 75 0.16 -9.53 -5.23
C ARG A 75 -0.39 -8.69 -4.11
N ILE A 76 -0.10 -9.04 -2.86
CA ILE A 76 -0.44 -8.21 -1.71
C ILE A 76 0.60 -7.11 -1.71
N VAL A 77 0.18 -5.89 -2.05
CA VAL A 77 1.09 -4.74 -2.22
C VAL A 77 0.75 -3.55 -1.32
N ILE A 78 -0.20 -3.75 -0.40
CA ILE A 78 -0.67 -2.70 0.52
C ILE A 78 0.40 -2.36 1.56
N ASP A 79 1.29 -3.29 1.87
CA ASP A 79 2.44 -3.11 2.75
C ASP A 79 3.52 -2.22 2.12
N GLU A 80 3.76 -2.28 0.81
CA GLU A 80 4.65 -1.35 0.11
C GLU A 80 4.08 0.06 0.09
N VAL A 81 2.76 0.20 -0.13
CA VAL A 81 2.07 1.50 -0.03
C VAL A 81 2.24 2.08 1.39
N CYS A 82 1.98 1.27 2.42
CA CYS A 82 2.15 1.71 3.81
C CYS A 82 3.62 2.02 4.15
N GLY A 83 4.55 1.20 3.64
CA GLY A 83 5.99 1.35 3.82
C GLY A 83 6.48 2.67 3.26
N MET A 84 6.08 3.01 2.03
CA MET A 84 6.43 4.30 1.41
C MET A 84 5.93 5.49 2.22
N LEU A 85 4.67 5.45 2.68
CA LEU A 85 4.11 6.52 3.50
C LEU A 85 4.79 6.60 4.88
N LEU A 86 5.13 5.47 5.49
CA LEU A 86 5.82 5.44 6.77
C LEU A 86 7.25 5.98 6.65
N SER A 87 7.97 5.64 5.58
CA SER A 87 9.34 6.12 5.32
C SER A 87 9.42 7.65 5.16
N LEU A 88 8.33 8.29 4.69
CA LEU A 88 8.30 9.72 4.38
C LEU A 88 7.64 10.61 5.45
N ILE A 89 7.00 10.04 6.49
CA ILE A 89 6.13 10.79 7.42
C ILE A 89 6.79 11.94 8.18
N PHE A 90 8.09 11.83 8.49
CA PHE A 90 8.86 12.86 9.21
C PHE A 90 10.01 13.42 8.38
N ILE A 91 10.00 13.17 7.08
CA ILE A 91 11.07 13.59 6.17
C ILE A 91 10.59 14.82 5.38
N PRO A 92 11.42 15.88 5.28
CA PRO A 92 11.07 17.04 4.46
C PRO A 92 10.73 16.64 3.03
N VAL A 93 9.68 17.23 2.46
CA VAL A 93 9.28 16.93 1.08
C VAL A 93 10.38 17.37 0.12
N SER A 94 11.00 16.41 -0.57
CA SER A 94 11.90 16.68 -1.69
C SER A 94 11.92 15.48 -2.65
N TYR A 95 12.22 15.73 -3.93
CA TYR A 95 12.37 14.65 -4.91
C TYR A 95 13.47 13.66 -4.52
N ILE A 96 14.56 14.15 -3.91
CA ILE A 96 15.66 13.31 -3.43
C ILE A 96 15.18 12.34 -2.36
N ASN A 97 14.39 12.83 -1.39
CA ASN A 97 13.87 12.00 -0.31
C ASN A 97 12.83 10.98 -0.80
N ILE A 98 12.00 11.35 -1.78
CA ILE A 98 11.04 10.42 -2.40
C ILE A 98 11.79 9.30 -3.13
N ILE A 99 12.83 9.62 -3.90
CA ILE A 99 13.64 8.63 -4.61
C ILE A 99 14.43 7.75 -3.63
N ALA A 100 14.97 8.33 -2.56
CA ALA A 100 15.71 7.57 -1.56
C ALA A 100 14.83 6.61 -0.74
N ALA A 101 13.55 6.93 -0.59
CA ALA A 101 12.57 6.07 0.08
C ALA A 101 12.03 4.95 -0.82
N PHE A 102 12.14 5.11 -2.15
CA PHE A 102 11.62 4.18 -3.17
C PHE A 102 12.56 3.00 -3.41
#